data_AF-A0A946ZE09-F1
#
_entry.id   AF-A0A946ZE09-F1
#
_cell.length_a   1.000
_cell.length_b   1.000
_cell.length_c   1.000
_cell.angle_alpha   90.00
_cell.angle_beta   90.00
_cell.angle_gamma   90.00
#
_symmetry.space_group_name_H-M   'P 1'
#
loop_
_entity.id
_entity.type
_entity.pdbx_description
1 polymer ?
#
loop_
_entity_poly.entity_id
_entity_poly.type
_entity_poly.pdbx_seq_one_letter_code
_entity_poly.pdbx_strand_id
1 'polypeptide(L)'
;MNFLKTSFYSGIGTAVSLALRLITNKVMAVYLSTDGMFLLGQLKDFLKISNVINHAGTLNGTISYTAKHKDDPSELKRIWGTGFLIHVICSALLMAVIAIFSDRLSVYLFGTSEYATIVTVLGFSMLTISLQLLIMSVLNGLKRIKLYITIQIIAAILSSVIVVFLIIEYGIEGALWAFAIGQVLSFLVAAAALMVVKPFAFQ
;
A
#
# COMPACT_ATOMS: atom_id res chain seq x y z
N MET A 1 12.60 -1.87 -23.88
CA MET A 1 13.07 -0.68 -23.14
C MET A 1 14.52 -0.92 -22.78
N ASN A 2 15.45 -0.01 -23.13
CA ASN A 2 16.84 -0.12 -22.70
C ASN A 2 16.93 0.16 -21.19
N PHE A 3 17.90 -0.49 -20.52
CA PHE A 3 18.14 -0.35 -19.07
C PHE A 3 18.15 1.13 -18.63
N LEU A 4 18.85 1.99 -19.36
CA LEU A 4 18.92 3.43 -19.09
C LEU A 4 17.55 4.11 -19.06
N LYS A 5 16.65 3.80 -20.01
CA LYS A 5 15.30 4.38 -20.03
C LYS A 5 14.48 3.89 -18.84
N THR A 6 14.55 2.59 -18.53
CA THR A 6 13.84 2.00 -17.37
C THR A 6 14.31 2.63 -16.06
N SER A 7 15.62 2.72 -15.85
CA SER A 7 16.22 3.33 -14.67
C SER A 7 15.88 4.81 -14.55
N PHE A 8 15.86 5.54 -15.67
CA PHE A 8 15.48 6.96 -15.68
C PHE A 8 14.02 7.16 -15.24
N TYR A 9 13.08 6.39 -15.80
CA TYR A 9 11.67 6.44 -15.36
C TYR A 9 11.53 6.09 -13.87
N SER A 10 12.18 5.02 -13.41
CA SER A 10 12.14 4.62 -11.99
C SER A 10 12.73 5.70 -11.08
N GLY A 11 13.79 6.38 -11.53
CA GLY A 11 14.40 7.51 -10.84
C GLY A 11 13.42 8.67 -10.67
N ILE A 12 12.72 9.07 -11.74
CA ILE A 12 11.68 10.12 -11.67
C ILE A 12 10.57 9.71 -10.71
N GLY A 13 10.06 8.48 -10.82
CA GLY A 13 9.00 7.99 -9.93
C GLY A 13 9.42 8.00 -8.45
N THR A 14 10.67 7.64 -8.18
CA THR A 14 11.25 7.70 -6.84
C THR A 14 11.39 9.13 -6.34
N ALA A 15 11.89 10.05 -7.17
CA ALA A 15 12.05 11.45 -6.82
C ALA A 15 10.72 12.14 -6.49
N VAL A 16 9.69 11.91 -7.31
CA VAL A 16 8.33 12.44 -7.06
C VAL A 16 7.77 11.86 -5.76
N SER A 17 7.88 10.55 -5.56
CA SER A 17 7.39 9.89 -4.34
C SER A 17 8.12 10.40 -3.09
N LEU A 18 9.43 10.64 -3.19
CA LEU A 18 10.23 11.20 -2.11
C LEU A 18 9.79 12.63 -1.79
N ALA A 19 9.61 13.49 -2.80
CA ALA A 19 9.15 14.86 -2.61
C ALA A 19 7.78 14.91 -1.89
N LEU A 20 6.83 14.07 -2.32
CA LEU A 20 5.52 13.96 -1.69
C LEU A 20 5.59 13.46 -0.23
N ARG A 21 6.48 12.50 0.06
CA ARG A 21 6.72 12.03 1.44
C ARG A 21 7.34 13.12 2.32
N LEU A 22 8.22 13.95 1.77
CA LEU A 22 8.79 15.08 2.50
C LEU A 22 7.72 16.14 2.80
N ILE A 23 6.85 16.44 1.84
CA ILE A 23 5.73 17.38 2.03
C ILE A 23 4.79 16.87 3.12
N THR A 24 4.34 15.62 3.05
CA THR A 24 3.43 15.04 4.04
C THR A 24 4.07 14.97 5.42
N ASN A 25 5.34 14.56 5.53
CA ASN A 25 6.05 14.56 6.82
C ASN A 25 6.23 15.99 7.38
N LYS A 26 6.45 17.00 6.53
CA LYS A 26 6.54 18.39 6.98
C LYS A 26 5.19 18.89 7.51
N VAL A 27 4.10 18.58 6.81
CA VAL A 27 2.74 18.91 7.28
C VAL A 27 2.46 18.21 8.62
N MET A 28 2.76 16.92 8.75
CA MET A 28 2.64 16.21 10.03
C MET A 28 3.42 16.92 11.15
N ALA A 29 4.67 17.29 10.90
CA ALA A 29 5.52 17.94 11.91
C ALA A 29 5.00 19.32 12.35
N VAL A 30 4.42 20.09 11.43
CA VAL A 30 3.90 21.44 11.72
C VAL A 30 2.55 21.37 12.45
N TYR A 31 1.67 20.46 12.06
CA TYR A 31 0.27 20.45 12.54
C TYR A 31 0.03 19.51 13.73
N LEU A 32 0.84 18.46 13.92
CA LEU A 32 0.52 17.38 14.87
C LEU A 32 1.37 17.36 16.14
N SER A 33 2.19 18.40 16.36
CA SER A 33 3.14 18.48 17.48
C SER A 33 4.10 17.27 17.56
N THR A 34 4.93 17.23 18.61
CA THR A 34 5.82 16.11 18.89
C THR A 34 5.05 14.83 19.24
N ASP A 35 3.94 14.95 19.96
CA ASP A 35 3.17 13.80 20.43
C ASP A 35 2.42 13.14 19.27
N GLY A 36 1.79 13.92 18.39
CA GLY A 36 1.13 13.37 17.21
C GLY A 36 2.13 12.75 16.22
N MET A 37 3.34 13.31 16.10
CA MET A 37 4.42 12.68 15.32
C MET A 37 4.85 11.33 15.90
N PHE A 38 4.90 11.19 17.23
CA PHE A 38 5.19 9.93 17.91
C PHE A 38 4.09 8.88 17.63
N LEU A 39 2.81 9.25 17.79
CA LEU A 39 1.67 8.39 17.50
C LEU A 39 1.65 7.90 16.05
N LEU A 40 1.96 8.78 15.10
CA LEU A 40 2.07 8.41 13.68
C LEU A 40 3.27 7.54 13.38
N GLY A 41 4.38 7.72 14.10
CA GLY A 41 5.53 6.83 14.04
C GLY A 41 5.13 5.41 14.41
N GLN A 42 4.46 5.25 15.55
CA GLN A 42 3.95 3.95 16.02
C GLN A 42 2.98 3.31 15.02
N LEU A 43 2.02 4.08 14.49
CA LEU A 43 1.12 3.59 13.44
C LEU A 43 1.91 3.14 12.21
N LYS A 44 2.86 3.93 11.70
CA LYS A 44 3.66 3.58 10.52
C LYS A 44 4.44 2.29 10.74
N ASP A 45 4.99 2.06 11.92
CA ASP A 45 5.74 0.84 12.23
C ASP A 45 4.82 -0.37 12.40
N PHE A 46 3.67 -0.20 13.04
CA PHE A 46 2.61 -1.21 13.05
C PHE A 46 2.22 -1.62 11.63
N LEU A 47 1.90 -0.64 10.76
CA LEU A 47 1.54 -0.89 9.36
C LEU A 47 2.66 -1.62 8.59
N LYS A 48 3.94 -1.33 8.84
CA LYS A 48 5.05 -2.05 8.19
C LYS A 48 5.06 -3.53 8.59
N ILE A 49 4.95 -3.84 9.88
CA ILE A 49 4.94 -5.21 10.38
C ILE A 49 3.70 -5.94 9.89
N SER A 50 2.53 -5.31 10.00
CA SER A 50 1.26 -5.81 9.47
C SER A 50 1.38 -6.17 8.00
N ASN A 51 1.97 -5.30 7.17
CA ASN A 51 2.14 -5.57 5.74
C ASN A 51 2.99 -6.82 5.44
N VAL A 52 4.07 -7.05 6.18
CA VAL A 52 4.91 -8.25 5.99
C VAL A 52 4.10 -9.54 6.25
N ILE A 53 3.29 -9.54 7.31
CA ILE A 53 2.37 -10.65 7.64
C ILE A 53 1.30 -10.77 6.54
N ASN A 54 0.75 -9.64 6.10
CA ASN A 54 -0.36 -9.52 5.15
C ASN A 54 -0.09 -10.20 3.80
N HIS A 55 1.16 -10.19 3.33
CA HIS A 55 1.57 -10.84 2.09
C HIS A 55 2.46 -12.08 2.30
N ALA A 56 2.69 -12.51 3.56
CA ALA A 56 3.50 -13.67 3.94
C ALA A 56 4.86 -13.78 3.21
N GLY A 57 5.54 -12.65 2.98
CA GLY A 57 6.83 -12.62 2.27
C GLY A 57 6.79 -12.91 0.75
N THR A 58 5.61 -13.07 0.14
CA THR A 58 5.50 -13.56 -1.25
C THR A 58 5.88 -12.57 -2.34
N LEU A 59 6.02 -11.26 -2.06
CA LEU A 59 6.23 -10.21 -3.08
C LEU A 59 7.41 -10.51 -4.02
N ASN A 60 8.59 -10.81 -3.47
CA ASN A 60 9.78 -11.11 -4.27
C ASN A 60 9.66 -12.44 -5.03
N GLY A 61 8.96 -13.41 -4.44
CA GLY A 61 8.62 -14.67 -5.10
C GLY A 61 7.76 -14.40 -6.34
N THR A 62 6.66 -13.67 -6.17
CA THR A 62 5.76 -13.29 -7.28
C THR A 62 6.52 -12.56 -8.39
N ILE A 63 7.41 -11.61 -8.06
CA ILE A 63 8.23 -10.89 -9.05
C ILE A 63 9.12 -11.88 -9.83
N SER A 64 9.89 -12.71 -9.13
CA SER A 64 10.88 -13.61 -9.72
C SER A 64 10.23 -14.71 -10.56
N TYR A 65 9.20 -15.38 -10.03
CA TYR A 65 8.49 -16.45 -10.73
C TYR A 65 7.70 -15.92 -11.93
N THR A 66 7.08 -14.73 -11.82
CA THR A 66 6.44 -14.06 -12.96
C THR A 66 7.45 -13.71 -14.05
N ALA A 67 8.62 -13.19 -13.69
CA ALA A 67 9.66 -12.87 -14.66
C ALA A 67 10.22 -14.11 -15.37
N LYS A 68 10.31 -15.24 -14.65
CA LYS A 68 10.81 -16.53 -15.17
C LYS A 68 9.81 -17.21 -16.12
N HIS A 69 8.52 -17.15 -15.82
CA HIS A 69 7.46 -17.86 -16.58
C HIS A 69 6.61 -16.91 -17.43
N LYS A 70 7.14 -15.73 -17.78
CA LYS A 70 6.39 -14.68 -18.49
C LYS A 70 5.74 -15.15 -19.82
N ASP A 71 6.30 -16.19 -20.44
CA ASP A 71 5.89 -16.75 -21.74
C ASP A 71 5.01 -18.01 -21.58
N ASP A 72 4.69 -18.42 -20.34
CA ASP A 72 3.81 -19.56 -20.02
C ASP A 72 2.53 -19.07 -19.29
N PRO A 73 1.42 -18.87 -20.03
CA PRO A 73 0.17 -18.41 -19.44
C PRO A 73 -0.40 -19.31 -18.34
N SER A 74 -0.19 -20.63 -18.43
CA SER A 74 -0.69 -21.60 -17.46
C SER A 74 0.02 -21.43 -16.12
N GLU A 75 1.34 -21.33 -16.16
CA GLU A 75 2.16 -21.08 -14.98
C GLU A 75 1.89 -19.70 -14.36
N LEU A 76 1.73 -18.66 -15.18
CA LEU A 76 1.37 -17.33 -14.68
C LEU A 76 0.02 -17.34 -13.96
N LYS A 77 -1.00 -18.00 -14.53
CA LYS A 77 -2.31 -18.15 -13.89
C LYS A 77 -2.19 -18.86 -12.54
N ARG A 78 -1.34 -19.89 -12.45
CA ARG A 78 -1.07 -20.61 -11.20
C ARG A 78 -0.39 -19.71 -10.17
N ILE A 79 0.72 -19.05 -10.54
CA ILE A 79 1.49 -18.16 -9.66
C ILE A 79 0.61 -17.03 -9.13
N TRP A 80 -0.13 -16.35 -10.01
CA TRP A 80 -0.96 -15.22 -9.62
C TRP A 80 -2.18 -15.65 -8.82
N GLY A 81 -2.81 -16.77 -9.17
CA GLY A 81 -3.93 -17.34 -8.43
C GLY A 81 -3.54 -17.76 -7.01
N THR A 82 -2.41 -18.45 -6.85
CA THR A 82 -1.86 -18.81 -5.54
C THR A 82 -1.47 -17.57 -4.73
N GLY A 83 -0.79 -16.61 -5.36
CA GLY A 83 -0.45 -15.34 -4.71
C GLY A 83 -1.70 -14.58 -4.23
N PHE A 84 -2.73 -14.49 -5.07
CA PHE A 84 -4.00 -13.88 -4.72
C PHE A 84 -4.65 -14.56 -3.51
N LEU A 85 -4.73 -15.90 -3.52
CA LEU A 85 -5.31 -16.65 -2.42
C LEU A 85 -4.54 -16.44 -1.10
N ILE A 86 -3.20 -16.48 -1.15
CA ILE A 86 -2.35 -16.21 0.03
C ILE A 86 -2.64 -14.81 0.57
N HIS A 87 -2.60 -13.79 -0.29
CA HIS A 87 -2.85 -12.41 0.12
C HIS A 87 -4.24 -12.26 0.74
N VAL A 88 -5.30 -12.82 0.14
CA VAL A 88 -6.67 -12.74 0.68
C VAL A 88 -6.78 -13.43 2.04
N ILE A 89 -6.27 -14.66 2.18
CA ILE A 89 -6.34 -15.41 3.43
C ILE A 89 -5.55 -14.71 4.54
N CYS A 90 -4.31 -14.31 4.28
CA CYS A 90 -3.48 -13.60 5.26
C CYS A 90 -4.10 -12.25 5.64
N SER A 91 -4.65 -11.50 4.68
CA SER A 91 -5.37 -10.25 4.96
C SER A 91 -6.60 -10.49 5.83
N ALA A 92 -7.39 -11.51 5.53
CA ALA A 92 -8.61 -11.82 6.28
C ALA A 92 -8.32 -12.24 7.72
N LEU A 93 -7.27 -13.06 7.92
CA LEU A 93 -6.81 -13.44 9.26
C LEU A 93 -6.29 -12.21 10.03
N LEU A 94 -5.47 -11.38 9.40
CA LEU A 94 -4.93 -10.18 10.02
C LEU A 94 -6.04 -9.17 10.36
N MET A 95 -6.99 -8.96 9.45
CA MET A 95 -8.18 -8.15 9.67
C MET A 95 -8.99 -8.66 10.87
N ALA A 96 -9.24 -9.98 10.96
CA ALA A 96 -9.97 -10.56 12.07
C ALA A 96 -9.25 -10.35 13.41
N VAL A 97 -7.93 -10.55 13.45
CA VAL A 97 -7.10 -10.27 14.64
C VAL A 97 -7.17 -8.80 15.02
N ILE A 98 -7.00 -7.88 14.06
CA ILE A 98 -7.05 -6.44 14.31
C ILE A 98 -8.44 -6.02 14.83
N ALA A 99 -9.52 -6.56 14.25
CA ALA A 99 -10.89 -6.25 14.67
C ALA A 99 -11.19 -6.75 16.09
N ILE A 100 -10.81 -7.99 16.41
CA ILE A 100 -11.03 -8.60 17.74
C ILE A 100 -10.25 -7.85 18.83
N PHE A 101 -9.03 -7.40 18.52
CA PHE A 101 -8.15 -6.72 19.48
C PHE A 101 -8.10 -5.21 19.31
N SER A 102 -9.07 -4.61 18.62
CA SER A 102 -9.03 -3.20 18.20
C SER A 102 -8.90 -2.22 19.37
N ASP A 103 -9.65 -2.41 20.47
CA ASP A 103 -9.52 -1.58 21.68
C ASP A 103 -8.12 -1.67 22.29
N ARG A 104 -7.58 -2.89 22.43
CA ARG A 104 -6.24 -3.11 23.00
C ARG A 104 -5.15 -2.54 22.12
N LEU A 105 -5.29 -2.69 20.80
CA LEU A 105 -4.38 -2.12 19.83
C LEU A 105 -4.45 -0.59 19.84
N SER A 106 -5.63 0.00 19.98
CA SER A 106 -5.79 1.44 20.10
C SER A 106 -5.09 1.97 21.35
N VAL A 107 -5.30 1.33 22.51
CA VAL A 107 -4.61 1.71 23.75
C VAL A 107 -3.10 1.52 23.62
N TYR A 108 -2.64 0.43 23.00
CA TYR A 108 -1.22 0.17 22.82
C TYR A 108 -0.54 1.20 21.89
N LEU A 109 -1.15 1.51 20.76
CA LEU A 109 -0.60 2.41 19.75
C LEU A 109 -0.78 3.88 20.14
N PHE A 110 -1.88 4.22 20.80
CA PHE A 110 -2.31 5.60 20.96
C PHE A 110 -2.57 6.04 22.41
N GLY A 111 -2.44 5.14 23.38
CA GLY A 111 -2.70 5.43 24.80
C GLY A 111 -4.18 5.59 25.17
N THR A 112 -5.10 5.45 24.21
CA THR A 112 -6.55 5.60 24.39
C THR A 112 -7.31 4.58 23.54
N SER A 113 -8.49 4.14 23.99
CA SER A 113 -9.39 3.28 23.20
C SER A 113 -10.25 4.05 22.19
N GLU A 114 -10.18 5.39 22.18
CA GLU A 114 -10.99 6.26 21.32
C GLU A 114 -10.81 5.97 19.82
N TYR A 115 -9.63 5.52 19.41
CA TYR A 115 -9.32 5.21 18.02
C TYR A 115 -9.60 3.75 17.63
N ALA A 116 -10.25 2.94 18.48
CA ALA A 116 -10.54 1.53 18.20
C ALA A 116 -11.32 1.32 16.89
N THR A 117 -12.28 2.22 16.60
CA THR A 117 -13.01 2.20 15.33
C THR A 117 -12.06 2.42 14.14
N ILE A 118 -11.14 3.37 14.23
CA ILE A 118 -10.17 3.66 13.17
C ILE A 118 -9.20 2.48 12.98
N VAL A 119 -8.74 1.88 14.08
CA VAL A 119 -7.92 0.66 14.05
C VAL A 119 -8.66 -0.48 13.35
N THR A 120 -9.95 -0.65 13.62
CA THR A 120 -10.79 -1.65 12.94
C THR A 120 -10.86 -1.38 11.43
N VAL A 121 -11.10 -0.12 11.02
CA VAL A 121 -11.13 0.25 9.60
C VAL A 121 -9.76 0.07 8.92
N LEU A 122 -8.66 0.38 9.61
CA LEU A 122 -7.31 0.06 9.15
C LEU A 122 -7.13 -1.45 8.95
N GLY A 123 -7.71 -2.28 9.82
CA GLY A 123 -7.76 -3.74 9.64
C GLY A 123 -8.44 -4.14 8.33
N PHE A 124 -9.59 -3.53 8.00
CA PHE A 124 -10.26 -3.77 6.71
C PHE A 124 -9.44 -3.31 5.51
N SER A 125 -8.74 -2.17 5.63
CA SER A 125 -7.91 -1.65 4.53
C SER A 125 -6.69 -2.54 4.24
N MET A 126 -6.29 -3.43 5.15
CA MET A 126 -5.21 -4.42 4.93
C MET A 126 -5.43 -5.25 3.67
N LEU A 127 -6.67 -5.66 3.38
CA LEU A 127 -6.96 -6.42 2.16
C LEU A 127 -6.62 -5.62 0.90
N THR A 128 -6.99 -4.34 0.88
CA THR A 128 -6.77 -3.47 -0.29
C THR A 128 -5.29 -3.24 -0.55
N ILE A 129 -4.50 -2.92 0.48
CA ILE A 129 -3.06 -2.74 0.33
C ILE A 129 -2.37 -4.06 -0.05
N SER A 130 -2.81 -5.20 0.49
CA SER A 130 -2.27 -6.52 0.11
C SER A 130 -2.45 -6.79 -1.38
N LEU A 131 -3.67 -6.59 -1.89
CA LEU A 131 -3.98 -6.81 -3.30
C LEU A 131 -3.26 -5.81 -4.21
N GLN A 132 -3.13 -4.56 -3.78
CA GLN A 132 -2.32 -3.58 -4.49
C GLN A 132 -0.87 -4.05 -4.61
N LEU A 133 -0.25 -4.48 -3.51
CA LEU A 133 1.14 -4.96 -3.51
C LEU A 133 1.33 -6.18 -4.42
N LEU A 134 0.34 -7.08 -4.48
CA LEU A 134 0.35 -8.20 -5.43
C LEU A 134 0.35 -7.71 -6.88
N ILE A 135 -0.57 -6.81 -7.25
CA ILE A 135 -0.65 -6.22 -8.59
C ILE A 135 0.70 -5.60 -8.97
N MET A 136 1.27 -4.81 -8.06
CA MET A 136 2.54 -4.12 -8.28
C MET A 136 3.70 -5.10 -8.45
N SER A 137 3.70 -6.22 -7.70
CA SER A 137 4.69 -7.30 -7.82
C SER A 137 4.59 -8.00 -9.18
N VAL A 138 3.38 -8.28 -9.66
CA VAL A 138 3.15 -8.87 -10.98
C VAL A 138 3.61 -7.92 -12.10
N LEU A 139 3.21 -6.64 -12.05
CA LEU A 139 3.62 -5.65 -13.05
C LEU A 139 5.14 -5.48 -13.12
N ASN A 140 5.80 -5.54 -11.97
CA ASN A 140 7.26 -5.50 -11.89
C ASN A 140 7.88 -6.76 -12.53
N GLY A 141 7.38 -7.96 -12.19
CA GLY A 141 7.84 -9.22 -12.80
C GLY A 141 7.67 -9.27 -14.32
N LEU A 142 6.57 -8.73 -14.84
CA LEU A 142 6.31 -8.58 -16.28
C LEU A 142 7.12 -7.46 -16.96
N LYS A 143 7.94 -6.73 -16.20
CA LYS A 143 8.70 -5.56 -16.66
C LYS A 143 7.81 -4.48 -17.29
N ARG A 144 6.55 -4.35 -16.86
CA ARG A 144 5.63 -3.27 -17.25
C ARG A 144 5.91 -2.00 -16.45
N ILE A 145 7.18 -1.57 -16.46
CA ILE A 145 7.73 -0.55 -15.54
C ILE A 145 7.06 0.81 -15.70
N LYS A 146 6.70 1.20 -16.93
CA LYS A 146 5.96 2.46 -17.15
C LYS A 146 4.63 2.47 -16.39
N LEU A 147 3.82 1.42 -16.55
CA LEU A 147 2.53 1.30 -15.87
C LEU A 147 2.70 1.24 -14.36
N TYR A 148 3.67 0.46 -13.88
CA TYR A 148 4.03 0.39 -12.46
C TYR A 148 4.36 1.77 -11.88
N ILE A 149 5.21 2.56 -12.54
CA ILE A 149 5.59 3.89 -12.07
C ILE A 149 4.39 4.86 -12.11
N THR A 150 3.60 4.83 -13.19
CA THR A 150 2.40 5.67 -13.31
C THR A 150 1.42 5.41 -12.18
N ILE A 151 1.14 4.14 -11.85
CA ILE A 151 0.27 3.78 -10.72
C ILE A 151 0.84 4.32 -9.41
N GLN A 152 2.15 4.14 -9.15
CA GLN A 152 2.77 4.66 -7.93
C GLN A 152 2.67 6.18 -7.80
N ILE A 153 2.97 6.92 -8.88
CA ILE A 153 2.93 8.38 -8.85
C ILE A 153 1.50 8.88 -8.59
N ILE A 154 0.51 8.35 -9.32
CA ILE A 154 -0.90 8.77 -9.15
C ILE A 154 -1.38 8.44 -7.74
N ALA A 155 -1.14 7.22 -7.25
CA ALA A 155 -1.52 6.82 -5.89
C ALA A 155 -0.82 7.68 -4.82
N ALA A 156 0.46 8.00 -4.99
CA ALA A 156 1.21 8.84 -4.07
C ALA A 156 0.67 10.28 -4.04
N ILE A 157 0.36 10.87 -5.20
CA ILE A 157 -0.21 12.23 -5.29
C ILE A 157 -1.56 12.25 -4.57
N LEU A 158 -2.48 11.36 -4.95
CA LEU A 158 -3.83 11.34 -4.38
C LEU A 158 -3.80 11.07 -2.87
N SER A 159 -2.98 10.11 -2.42
CA SER A 159 -2.85 9.81 -0.98
C SER A 159 -2.25 10.99 -0.22
N SER A 160 -1.28 11.69 -0.80
CA SER A 160 -0.67 12.87 -0.16
C SER A 160 -1.65 14.02 -0.03
N VAL A 161 -2.48 14.26 -1.06
CA VAL A 161 -3.55 15.27 -1.01
C VAL A 161 -4.54 14.95 0.11
N ILE A 162 -5.01 13.71 0.20
CA ILE A 162 -5.94 13.27 1.26
C ILE A 162 -5.31 13.43 2.65
N VAL A 163 -4.06 12.99 2.82
CA VAL A 163 -3.33 13.12 4.09
C VAL A 163 -3.20 14.58 4.51
N VAL A 164 -2.77 15.46 3.60
CA VAL A 164 -2.61 16.89 3.91
C VAL A 164 -3.96 17.52 4.28
N PHE A 165 -5.00 17.25 3.48
CA PHE A 165 -6.34 17.78 3.74
C PHE A 165 -6.87 17.33 5.11
N LEU A 166 -6.86 16.03 5.39
CA LEU A 166 -7.43 15.50 6.64
C LEU A 166 -6.62 15.91 7.88
N ILE A 167 -5.29 16.05 7.77
CA ILE A 167 -4.48 16.57 8.88
C ILE A 167 -4.83 18.01 9.22
N ILE A 168 -5.04 18.86 8.20
CA ILE A 168 -5.35 20.28 8.43
C ILE A 168 -6.72 20.43 9.11
N GLU A 169 -7.71 19.63 8.70
CA GLU A 169 -9.08 19.74 9.21
C GLU A 169 -9.31 19.00 10.54
N TYR A 170 -8.70 17.82 10.71
CA TYR A 170 -9.01 16.89 11.82
C TYR A 170 -7.78 16.48 12.65
N GLY A 171 -6.62 17.09 12.42
CA GLY A 171 -5.42 16.82 13.20
C GLY A 171 -4.99 15.35 13.15
N ILE A 172 -4.73 14.78 14.34
CA ILE A 172 -4.21 13.41 14.46
C ILE A 172 -5.23 12.38 13.97
N GLU A 173 -6.51 12.55 14.31
CA GLU A 173 -7.57 11.65 13.88
C GLU A 173 -7.66 11.63 12.34
N GLY A 174 -7.60 12.80 11.72
CA GLY A 174 -7.52 12.94 10.26
C GLY A 174 -6.34 12.21 9.65
N ALA A 175 -5.17 12.25 10.29
CA ALA A 175 -4.01 11.49 9.85
C ALA A 175 -4.26 9.98 9.88
N LEU A 176 -4.88 9.46 10.95
CA LEU A 176 -5.19 8.03 11.10
C LEU A 176 -6.17 7.56 10.00
N TRP A 177 -7.25 8.32 9.79
CA TRP A 177 -8.20 8.07 8.69
C TRP A 177 -7.53 8.12 7.33
N ALA A 178 -6.63 9.09 7.10
CA ALA A 178 -5.92 9.24 5.84
C ALA A 178 -5.06 8.01 5.48
N PHE A 179 -4.49 7.31 6.47
CA PHE A 179 -3.77 6.06 6.21
C PHE A 179 -4.69 4.93 5.72
N ALA A 180 -5.86 4.77 6.34
CA ALA A 180 -6.84 3.77 5.91
C ALA A 180 -7.37 4.07 4.51
N ILE A 181 -7.77 5.32 4.27
CA ILE A 181 -8.27 5.79 2.98
C ILE A 181 -7.18 5.68 1.90
N GLY A 182 -5.94 6.05 2.24
CA GLY A 182 -4.80 5.96 1.32
C GLY A 182 -4.52 4.55 0.82
N GLN A 183 -4.69 3.52 1.67
CA GLN A 183 -4.55 2.12 1.26
C GLN A 183 -5.63 1.72 0.24
N VAL A 184 -6.90 2.09 0.51
CA VAL A 184 -8.03 1.82 -0.39
C VAL A 184 -7.84 2.54 -1.73
N LEU A 185 -7.53 3.84 -1.68
CA LEU A 185 -7.28 4.67 -2.86
C LEU A 185 -6.16 4.10 -3.73
N SER A 186 -5.06 3.70 -3.10
CA SER A 186 -3.91 3.16 -3.82
C SER A 186 -4.23 1.84 -4.53
N PHE A 187 -5.07 1.00 -3.92
CA PHE A 187 -5.64 -0.18 -4.58
C PHE A 187 -6.56 0.20 -5.75
N LEU A 188 -7.47 1.16 -5.55
CA LEU A 188 -8.40 1.60 -6.60
C LEU A 188 -7.65 2.14 -7.83
N VAL A 189 -6.58 2.91 -7.64
CA VAL A 189 -5.72 3.39 -8.73
C VAL A 189 -5.10 2.21 -9.48
N ALA A 190 -4.56 1.22 -8.77
CA ALA A 190 -3.98 0.03 -9.39
C ALA A 190 -5.04 -0.77 -10.16
N ALA A 191 -6.20 -1.03 -9.55
CA ALA A 191 -7.31 -1.77 -10.15
C ALA A 191 -7.86 -1.07 -11.42
N ALA A 192 -8.08 0.24 -11.35
CA ALA A 192 -8.54 1.04 -12.49
C ALA A 192 -7.53 0.98 -13.66
N ALA A 193 -6.23 1.11 -13.35
CA ALA A 193 -5.18 1.03 -14.36
C ALA A 193 -5.15 -0.35 -15.06
N LEU A 194 -5.41 -1.43 -14.34
CA LEU A 194 -5.51 -2.78 -14.92
C LEU A 194 -6.70 -2.93 -15.87
N MET A 195 -7.86 -2.36 -15.51
CA MET A 195 -9.07 -2.42 -16.35
C MET A 195 -8.87 -1.67 -17.68
N VAL A 196 -8.16 -0.54 -17.65
CA VAL A 196 -7.90 0.28 -18.84
C VAL A 196 -6.85 -0.34 -19.75
N VAL A 197 -5.72 -0.79 -19.18
CA VAL A 197 -4.56 -1.23 -19.98
C VAL A 197 -4.60 -2.72 -20.34
N LYS A 198 -5.39 -3.53 -19.61
CA LYS A 198 -5.46 -4.99 -19.74
C LYS A 198 -4.08 -5.65 -19.93
N PRO A 199 -3.11 -5.38 -19.02
CA PRO A 199 -1.72 -5.81 -19.20
C PRO A 199 -1.52 -7.33 -19.14
N PHE A 200 -2.57 -8.08 -18.77
CA PHE A 200 -2.60 -9.53 -18.60
C PHE A 200 -3.21 -10.28 -19.80
N ALA A 201 -3.47 -9.59 -20.92
CA ALA A 201 -3.86 -10.28 -22.14
C ALA A 201 -2.69 -11.16 -22.61
N PHE A 202 -2.84 -12.48 -22.45
CA PHE A 202 -1.94 -13.47 -23.04
C PHE A 202 -2.19 -13.44 -24.56
N GLN A 203 -1.23 -12.91 -25.32
CA GLN A 203 -1.19 -13.01 -26.78
C GLN A 203 -0.49 -14.30 -27.17
#